data_AF-A0A377LVR9-F1
#
_entry.id   AF-A0A377LVR9-F1
#
_cell.length_a   1.000
_cell.length_b   1.000
_cell.length_c   1.000
_cell.angle_alpha   90.00
_cell.angle_beta   90.00
_cell.angle_gamma   90.00
#
_symmetry.space_group_name_H-M   'P 1'
#
loop_
_entity.id
_entity.type
_entity.pdbx_description
1 polymer ?
#
loop_
_entity_poly.entity_id
_entity_poly.type
_entity_poly.pdbx_seq_one_letter_code
_entity_poly.pdbx_strand_id
1 'polypeptide(L)'
;MRDYWTAAVRILAVRDHSEQELRRKLSAPVMSKNGPEEIDATAEDYDRVIAWCYEHHYLDDDRFASRFLASRGRKGYGPARIRQELNQKGVARESIEKSDARL
;
A
#
# COMPACT_ATOMS: atom_id res chain seq x y z
N MET A 1 -20.61 0.88 -13.36
CA MET A 1 -19.19 1.20 -13.12
C MET A 1 -18.97 1.11 -11.62
N ARG A 2 -18.18 0.13 -11.15
CA ARG A 2 -17.92 -0.05 -9.71
C ARG A 2 -17.17 1.18 -9.19
N ASP A 3 -17.53 1.68 -8.02
CA ASP A 3 -16.84 2.82 -7.41
C ASP A 3 -15.53 2.33 -6.75
N TYR A 4 -14.46 2.33 -7.54
CA TYR A 4 -13.12 1.91 -7.12
C TYR A 4 -12.55 2.79 -5.99
N TRP A 5 -12.98 4.04 -5.90
CA TRP A 5 -12.61 4.96 -4.82
C TRP A 5 -13.14 4.45 -3.47
N THR A 6 -14.41 4.06 -3.43
CA THR A 6 -15.01 3.49 -2.23
C THR A 6 -14.30 2.20 -1.80
N ALA A 7 -13.89 1.35 -2.73
CA ALA A 7 -13.12 0.14 -2.41
C ALA A 7 -11.74 0.48 -1.81
N ALA A 8 -11.02 1.44 -2.41
CA ALA A 8 -9.71 1.88 -1.94
C ALA A 8 -9.78 2.47 -0.52
N VAL A 9 -10.72 3.38 -0.26
CA VAL A 9 -10.90 3.99 1.07
C VAL A 9 -11.22 2.91 2.12
N ARG A 10 -12.06 1.92 1.80
CA ARG A 10 -12.36 0.80 2.72
C ARG A 10 -11.13 -0.05 3.04
N ILE A 11 -10.26 -0.28 2.06
CA ILE A 11 -9.00 -0.99 2.27
C ILE A 11 -8.08 -0.19 3.19
N LEU A 12 -7.92 1.11 2.92
CA LEU A 12 -6.98 2.00 3.61
C LEU A 12 -7.46 2.42 5.02
N ALA A 13 -8.76 2.37 5.30
CA ALA A 13 -9.33 2.78 6.58
C ALA A 13 -8.87 1.93 7.78
N VAL A 14 -8.37 0.71 7.55
CA VAL A 14 -8.07 -0.24 8.63
C VAL A 14 -6.65 -0.08 9.19
N ARG A 15 -5.67 0.26 8.34
CA ARG A 15 -4.25 0.46 8.70
C ARG A 15 -3.53 1.12 7.53
N ASP A 16 -2.33 1.67 7.77
CA ASP A 16 -1.47 2.09 6.67
C ASP A 16 -1.13 0.88 5.76
N HIS A 17 -1.21 1.11 4.45
CA HIS A 17 -0.78 0.19 3.38
C HIS A 17 0.26 0.91 2.52
N SER A 18 1.17 0.14 1.91
CA SER A 18 1.92 0.66 0.76
C SER A 18 1.02 0.73 -0.46
N GLU A 19 1.36 1.55 -1.44
CA GLU A 19 0.70 1.55 -2.75
C GLU A 19 0.59 0.14 -3.33
N GLN A 20 1.67 -0.64 -3.28
CA GLN A 20 1.65 -1.98 -3.87
C GLN A 20 0.75 -2.95 -3.09
N GLU A 21 0.61 -2.80 -1.76
CA GLU A 21 -0.41 -3.53 -1.01
C GLU A 21 -1.82 -3.13 -1.45
N LEU A 22 -2.07 -1.85 -1.74
CA LEU A 22 -3.36 -1.38 -2.24
C LEU A 22 -3.66 -1.92 -3.65
N ARG A 23 -2.71 -1.82 -4.59
CA ARG A 23 -2.87 -2.36 -5.95
C ARG A 23 -3.21 -3.84 -5.95
N ARG A 24 -2.46 -4.65 -5.20
CA ARG A 24 -2.72 -6.11 -5.08
C ARG A 24 -4.12 -6.42 -4.55
N LYS A 25 -4.64 -5.58 -3.65
CA LYS A 25 -5.98 -5.77 -3.08
C LYS A 25 -7.08 -5.29 -4.02
N LEU A 26 -6.86 -4.18 -4.72
CA LEU A 26 -7.81 -3.67 -5.71
C LEU A 26 -7.97 -4.61 -6.91
N SER A 27 -6.90 -5.34 -7.28
CA SER A 27 -6.92 -6.33 -8.36
C SER A 27 -7.36 -7.73 -7.95
N ALA A 28 -7.58 -7.99 -6.65
CA ALA A 28 -7.94 -9.32 -6.16
C ALA A 28 -9.44 -9.59 -6.41
N PRO A 29 -9.82 -10.76 -6.97
CA PRO A 29 -11.22 -11.10 -7.21
C PRO A 29 -12.06 -10.95 -5.95
N VAL A 30 -13.23 -10.31 -6.10
CA VAL A 30 -14.13 -10.08 -4.97
C VAL A 30 -15.12 -11.24 -4.90
N MET A 31 -15.26 -11.84 -3.72
CA MET A 31 -16.26 -12.87 -3.52
C MET A 31 -17.64 -12.24 -3.34
N SER A 32 -18.57 -12.53 -4.25
CA SER A 32 -19.97 -12.14 -4.14
C SER A 32 -20.84 -13.35 -3.80
N LYS A 33 -22.13 -13.10 -3.54
CA LYS A 33 -23.13 -14.15 -3.30
C LYS A 33 -23.23 -15.16 -4.45
N ASN A 34 -22.76 -14.79 -5.65
CA ASN A 34 -22.79 -15.60 -6.86
C ASN A 34 -21.42 -16.21 -7.21
N GLY A 35 -20.42 -16.09 -6.33
CA GLY A 35 -19.04 -16.54 -6.58
C GLY A 35 -18.06 -15.38 -6.83
N PRO A 36 -16.84 -15.68 -7.31
CA PRO A 36 -15.85 -14.65 -7.62
C PRO A 36 -16.34 -13.77 -8.76
N GLU A 37 -16.45 -12.47 -8.52
CA GLU A 37 -16.69 -11.48 -9.57
C GLU A 37 -15.36 -10.99 -10.13
N GLU A 38 -15.22 -11.08 -11.45
CA GLU A 38 -14.11 -10.47 -12.16
C GLU A 38 -14.11 -8.95 -11.99
N ILE A 39 -12.92 -8.37 -12.02
CA ILE A 39 -12.72 -6.93 -11.91
C ILE A 39 -12.50 -6.39 -13.31
N ASP A 40 -13.48 -5.64 -13.81
CA ASP A 40 -13.40 -4.90 -15.08
C ASP A 40 -12.76 -3.52 -14.84
N ALA A 41 -11.47 -3.54 -14.47
CA ALA A 41 -10.67 -2.33 -14.27
C ALA A 41 -9.39 -2.41 -15.09
N THR A 42 -9.09 -1.33 -15.80
CA THR A 42 -7.84 -1.17 -16.54
C THR A 42 -6.70 -0.76 -15.61
N ALA A 43 -5.46 -0.85 -16.10
CA ALA A 43 -4.30 -0.30 -15.38
C ALA A 43 -4.47 1.21 -15.07
N GLU A 44 -5.04 1.95 -16.02
CA GLU A 44 -5.29 3.40 -15.91
C GLU A 44 -6.33 3.73 -14.83
N ASP A 45 -7.34 2.87 -14.64
CA ASP A 45 -8.30 3.02 -13.55
C ASP A 45 -7.60 2.91 -12.19
N TYR A 46 -6.70 1.94 -12.03
CA TYR A 46 -5.91 1.81 -10.80
C TYR A 46 -5.00 3.01 -10.59
N ASP A 47 -4.32 3.50 -11.64
CA ASP A 47 -3.41 4.64 -11.52
C ASP A 47 -4.15 5.91 -11.06
N ARG A 48 -5.37 6.14 -11.58
CA ARG A 48 -6.24 7.23 -11.10
C ARG A 48 -6.59 7.04 -9.62
N VAL A 49 -6.96 5.83 -9.21
CA VAL A 49 -7.26 5.47 -7.82
C VAL A 49 -6.09 5.77 -6.88
N ILE A 50 -4.90 5.31 -7.26
CA ILE A 50 -3.68 5.54 -6.51
C ILE A 50 -3.36 7.02 -6.40
N ALA A 51 -3.41 7.77 -7.51
CA ALA A 51 -3.08 9.19 -7.54
C ALA A 51 -3.96 10.00 -6.59
N TRP A 52 -5.27 9.78 -6.61
CA TRP A 52 -6.19 10.43 -5.69
C TRP A 52 -5.94 10.03 -4.23
N CYS A 53 -5.63 8.75 -3.98
CA CYS A 53 -5.29 8.31 -2.62
C CYS A 53 -4.05 9.02 -2.08
N TYR A 54 -3.04 9.30 -2.92
CA TYR A 54 -1.91 10.14 -2.53
C TYR A 54 -2.30 11.60 -2.34
N GLU A 55 -3.07 12.18 -3.28
CA GLU A 55 -3.53 13.58 -3.21
C GLU A 55 -4.33 13.88 -1.93
N HIS A 56 -5.16 12.93 -1.51
CA HIS A 56 -5.97 13.03 -0.30
C HIS A 56 -5.30 12.41 0.94
N HIS A 57 -4.00 12.09 0.88
CA HIS A 57 -3.19 11.55 1.98
C HIS A 57 -3.67 10.22 2.60
N TYR A 58 -4.50 9.46 1.88
CA TYR A 58 -4.85 8.09 2.22
C TYR A 58 -3.67 7.13 2.00
N LEU A 59 -2.84 7.40 1.00
CA LEU A 59 -1.54 6.75 0.80
C LEU A 59 -0.39 7.69 1.14
N ASP A 60 0.64 7.13 1.77
CA ASP A 60 1.86 7.83 2.17
C ASP A 60 2.94 6.78 2.45
N ASP A 61 3.69 6.43 1.40
CA ASP A 61 4.72 5.37 1.46
C ASP A 61 5.90 5.78 2.36
N ASP A 62 6.19 7.08 2.46
CA ASP A 62 7.22 7.61 3.38
C ASP A 62 6.81 7.39 4.85
N ARG A 63 5.55 7.70 5.19
CA ARG A 63 4.99 7.47 6.53
C ARG A 63 4.91 5.97 6.81
N PHE A 64 4.46 5.17 5.84
CA PHE A 64 4.42 3.72 5.96
C PHE A 64 5.82 3.16 6.27
N ALA A 65 6.83 3.53 5.49
CA ALA A 65 8.20 3.07 5.64
C ALA A 65 8.80 3.46 7.00
N SER A 66 8.62 4.71 7.41
CA SER A 66 9.10 5.22 8.72
C SER A 66 8.47 4.46 9.89
N ARG A 67 7.15 4.23 9.87
CA ARG A 67 6.44 3.48 10.92
C ARG A 67 6.83 2.01 10.94
N PHE A 68 7.02 1.41 9.77
CA PHE A 68 7.44 0.03 9.64
C PHE A 68 8.85 -0.18 10.19
N LEU A 69 9.78 0.72 9.86
CA LEU A 69 11.14 0.75 10.37
C LEU A 69 11.16 0.80 11.90
N ALA A 70 10.46 1.76 12.51
CA ALA A 70 10.37 1.89 13.96
C ALA A 70 9.70 0.67 14.63
N SER A 71 8.69 0.08 14.00
CA SER A 71 8.00 -1.11 14.50
C SER A 71 8.91 -2.34 14.51
N ARG A 72 9.69 -2.56 13.44
CA ARG A 72 10.61 -3.69 13.32
C ARG A 72 11.88 -3.51 14.16
N GLY A 73 12.40 -2.28 14.23
CA GLY A 73 13.55 -1.94 15.07
C GLY A 73 13.30 -2.25 16.54
N ARG A 74 12.12 -1.88 17.07
CA ARG A 74 11.70 -2.23 18.45
C ARG A 74 11.62 -3.73 18.72
N LYS A 75 11.51 -4.56 17.68
CA LYS A 75 11.52 -6.02 17.77
C LYS A 75 12.91 -6.64 17.54
N GLY A 76 13.97 -5.82 17.43
CA GLY A 76 15.35 -6.26 17.27
C GLY A 76 15.75 -6.64 15.83
N TYR A 77 14.97 -6.24 14.83
CA TYR A 77 15.29 -6.55 13.43
C TYR A 77 16.38 -5.59 12.93
N GLY A 78 17.43 -6.13 12.29
CA GLY A 78 18.51 -5.32 11.72
C GLY A 78 18.06 -4.53 10.47
N PRO A 79 18.67 -3.36 10.18
CA PRO A 79 18.27 -2.48 9.08
C PRO A 79 18.18 -3.17 7.71
N ALA A 80 19.15 -4.02 7.37
CA ALA A 80 19.17 -4.75 6.09
C ALA A 80 17.92 -5.63 5.90
N ARG A 81 17.50 -6.35 6.96
CA ARG A 81 16.29 -7.18 6.92
C ARG A 81 15.03 -6.32 6.76
N ILE A 82 14.97 -5.18 7.45
CA ILE A 82 13.81 -4.29 7.37
C ILE A 82 13.68 -3.69 5.96
N ARG A 83 14.79 -3.25 5.36
CA ARG A 83 14.82 -2.79 3.96
C ARG A 83 14.34 -3.87 3.00
N GLN A 84 14.76 -5.12 3.21
CA GLN A 84 14.29 -6.24 2.39
C GLN A 84 12.78 -6.43 2.50
N GLU A 85 12.21 -6.36 3.71
CA GLU A 85 10.76 -6.45 3.92
C GLU A 85 10.01 -5.28 3.27
N LEU A 86 10.54 -4.06 3.34
CA LEU A 86 9.97 -2.88 2.66
C LEU A 86 9.97 -3.03 1.14
N ASN A 87 11.07 -3.55 0.56
CA ASN A 87 11.14 -3.84 -0.87
C ASN A 87 10.12 -4.92 -1.29
N GLN A 88 9.94 -5.98 -0.50
CA GLN A 88 8.92 -7.01 -0.78
C GLN A 88 7.49 -6.46 -0.73
N LYS A 89 7.29 -5.35 0.00
CA LYS A 89 6.04 -4.59 0.08
C LYS A 89 5.90 -3.53 -1.00
N GLY A 90 6.86 -3.43 -1.92
CA GLY A 90 6.83 -2.51 -3.05
C GLY A 90 7.08 -1.05 -2.70
N VAL A 91 7.62 -0.77 -1.52
CA VAL A 91 7.96 0.61 -1.13
C VAL A 91 9.13 1.07 -1.98
N ALA A 92 9.02 2.26 -2.58
CA ALA A 92 10.06 2.84 -3.41
C ALA A 92 11.37 2.99 -2.63
N ARG A 93 12.50 2.77 -3.33
CA ARG A 93 13.84 2.87 -2.74
C ARG A 93 14.08 4.22 -2.07
N GLU A 94 13.62 5.31 -2.68
CA GLU A 94 13.72 6.66 -2.15
C GLU A 94 13.02 6.80 -0.78
N SER A 95 11.80 6.29 -0.64
CA SER A 95 11.06 6.29 0.63
C SER A 95 11.75 5.46 1.72
N ILE A 96 12.39 4.35 1.33
CA ILE A 96 13.20 3.53 2.25
C ILE A 96 14.43 4.32 2.74
N GLU A 97 15.20 4.90 1.82
CA GLU A 97 16.41 5.68 2.13
C GLU A 97 16.08 6.91 3.00
N LYS A 98 14.99 7.61 2.69
CA LYS A 98 14.49 8.75 3.47
C LYS A 98 14.07 8.36 4.89
N SER A 99 13.57 7.15 5.08
CA SER A 99 13.17 6.64 6.39
C SER A 99 14.38 6.28 7.26
N ASP A 100 15.44 5.76 6.65
CA ASP A 100 16.69 5.45 7.36
C ASP A 100 17.41 6.70 7.87
N ALA A 101 17.34 7.81 7.14
CA ALA A 101 17.96 9.08 7.53
C ALA A 101 17.34 9.72 8.79
N ARG A 102 16.27 9.13 9.35
CA ARG A 102 15.56 9.61 10.55
C ARG A 102 15.90 8.81 11.81
N LEU A 103 16.75 7.79 11.72
CA LEU A 103 17.33 7.03 12.85
C LEU A 103 18.69 7.61 13.23
#